data_AF-A0A7S1AZY4-F1
#
_entry.id   AF-A0A7S1AZY4-F1
#
_cell.length_a   1.000
_cell.length_b   1.000
_cell.length_c   1.000
_cell.angle_alpha   90.00
_cell.angle_beta   90.00
_cell.angle_gamma   90.00
#
_symmetry.space_group_name_H-M   'P 1'
#
loop_
_entity.id
_entity.type
_entity.pdbx_description
1 polymer ?
#
loop_
_entity_poly.entity_id
_entity_poly.type
_entity_poly.pdbx_seq_one_letter_code
_entity_poly.pdbx_strand_id
1 'polypeptide(L)'
;WLKVAAMNSKLLLQGPSTEDIAPENPPTSVQDLVSQPRSVTSDLAGERADIEDQAASDPFFLPEKQRDRREVAGLSESQPSTFASSCEFVSLGNFCGVAHALRSLGLAKYAYPFDWNRSPLDGVIRLIKTDFTDFLSHSIFRDAGRKGRLFGGTHWGGSFWHHDITSQKVKDDFRRRIERFYGRLEVPPSQPRVFVRAANTTEELDHVASLMSALRSSLPHAEIKILILIDLQSKTEVVRVADGVHKDVLFGRIHESLFAEATKHWTIEKHSQAYGEAIALATLVWAGISAAESQVHEVASLQDLRALCEKFDGGDTADDLFKPQRLCAPSRSVEEPNILEPGTQVIQPQRSVLRGGSVTPLAAFLPQQSGSATHYAPVARHRELSRPVRASSPSARVTMRCAEFRGCSVQSRTSSPFVQRPDVHIFPRSPLVRAQQPRVQSPHSRTATPTRITGTPTVRVLWPERPSDARDLRHHSPVIQCRVRDGLDRHSVKVVHPVRGQRSPTTHIR
;
A
#
# COMPACT_ATOMS: atom_id res chain seq x y z
N TRP A 1 -18.63 11.56 7.38
CA TRP A 1 -18.32 10.17 6.99
C TRP A 1 -17.49 9.42 8.03
N LEU A 2 -16.51 10.06 8.68
CA LEU A 2 -15.78 9.48 9.82
C LEU A 2 -16.70 8.97 10.96
N LYS A 3 -17.84 9.65 11.19
CA LYS A 3 -18.91 9.16 12.09
C LYS A 3 -19.70 7.95 11.56
N VAL A 4 -19.76 7.72 10.23
CA VAL A 4 -20.56 6.66 9.58
C VAL A 4 -19.81 5.34 9.53
N ALA A 5 -18.48 5.40 9.36
CA ALA A 5 -17.55 4.30 9.56
C ALA A 5 -17.80 3.57 10.90
N ALA A 6 -17.92 4.34 12.00
CA ALA A 6 -18.24 3.83 13.33
C ALA A 6 -19.71 3.37 13.51
N MET A 7 -20.68 3.96 12.79
CA MET A 7 -22.10 3.61 12.93
C MET A 7 -22.49 2.30 12.21
N ASN A 8 -21.75 1.88 11.18
CA ASN A 8 -22.10 0.70 10.37
C ASN A 8 -21.84 -0.65 11.07
N SER A 9 -21.05 -0.69 12.13
CA SER A 9 -20.99 -1.86 13.02
C SER A 9 -22.33 -2.14 13.71
N LYS A 10 -23.04 -1.08 14.08
CA LYS A 10 -24.25 -1.17 14.92
C LYS A 10 -25.50 -1.61 14.16
N LEU A 11 -25.54 -1.43 12.84
CA LEU A 11 -26.70 -1.70 11.99
C LEU A 11 -26.74 -3.11 11.38
N LEU A 12 -25.67 -3.90 11.52
CA LEU A 12 -25.60 -5.28 11.01
C LEU A 12 -25.85 -6.35 12.08
N LEU A 13 -26.24 -5.96 13.30
CA LEU A 13 -26.54 -6.86 14.43
C LEU A 13 -28.05 -7.05 14.67
N GLN A 14 -28.91 -6.49 13.82
CA GLN A 14 -30.33 -6.85 13.80
C GLN A 14 -30.53 -7.93 12.73
N GLY A 15 -30.34 -9.19 13.12
CA GLY A 15 -30.91 -10.31 12.37
C GLY A 15 -32.45 -10.23 12.44
N PRO A 16 -33.18 -10.78 11.44
CA PRO A 16 -34.63 -10.78 11.49
C PRO A 16 -35.10 -11.55 12.74
N SER A 17 -35.85 -10.87 13.61
CA SER A 17 -36.61 -11.52 14.67
C SER A 17 -37.65 -12.44 14.02
N THR A 18 -37.55 -13.73 14.29
CA THR A 18 -38.59 -14.72 13.99
C THR A 18 -39.80 -14.47 14.88
N GLU A 19 -40.74 -13.65 14.45
CA GLU A 19 -42.11 -13.66 14.98
C GLU A 19 -43.13 -13.57 13.84
N ASP A 20 -44.07 -14.51 13.90
CA ASP A 20 -45.42 -14.56 13.34
C ASP A 20 -45.65 -14.73 11.83
N ILE A 21 -45.70 -16.01 11.44
CA ILE A 21 -46.44 -16.49 10.27
C ILE A 21 -47.92 -16.57 10.63
N ALA A 22 -48.74 -15.69 10.06
CA ALA A 22 -50.20 -15.81 10.02
C ALA A 22 -50.66 -16.19 8.59
N PRO A 23 -51.78 -16.92 8.45
CA PRO A 23 -52.07 -17.68 7.24
C PRO A 23 -52.69 -16.87 6.09
N GLU A 24 -52.46 -17.39 4.89
CA GLU A 24 -52.83 -16.89 3.57
C GLU A 24 -54.35 -16.73 3.36
N ASN A 25 -54.72 -15.64 2.67
CA ASN A 25 -56.02 -15.51 2.00
C ASN A 25 -55.85 -15.74 0.47
N PRO A 26 -56.85 -16.32 -0.21
CA PRO A 26 -56.77 -16.73 -1.62
C PRO A 26 -56.87 -15.55 -2.62
N PRO A 27 -56.50 -15.76 -3.90
CA PRO A 27 -56.22 -14.68 -4.84
C PRO A 27 -57.47 -14.09 -5.46
N THR A 28 -57.62 -12.77 -5.38
CA THR A 28 -58.58 -11.99 -6.15
C THR A 28 -57.93 -11.54 -7.46
N SER A 29 -58.57 -11.92 -8.56
CA SER A 29 -58.42 -11.45 -9.94
C SER A 29 -57.97 -9.99 -10.09
N VAL A 30 -56.86 -9.77 -10.83
CA VAL A 30 -56.41 -8.45 -11.28
C VAL A 30 -56.50 -8.39 -12.80
N GLN A 31 -57.49 -7.64 -13.30
CA GLN A 31 -57.49 -7.03 -14.62
C GLN A 31 -57.20 -5.53 -14.45
N ASP A 32 -56.36 -5.02 -15.34
CA ASP A 32 -56.23 -3.63 -15.79
C ASP A 32 -56.08 -2.51 -14.75
N LEU A 33 -54.83 -2.09 -14.48
CA LEU A 33 -54.48 -0.68 -14.23
C LEU A 33 -53.00 -0.44 -14.59
N VAL A 34 -52.74 -0.09 -15.86
CA VAL A 34 -51.48 0.51 -16.31
C VAL A 34 -51.42 1.93 -15.72
N SER A 35 -50.81 2.05 -14.54
CA SER A 35 -50.49 3.35 -13.93
C SER A 35 -49.07 3.73 -14.29
N GLN A 36 -48.93 4.86 -14.99
CA GLN A 36 -47.64 5.45 -15.31
C GLN A 36 -46.83 5.75 -14.03
N PRO A 37 -45.51 5.47 -14.00
CA PRO A 37 -44.69 5.82 -12.86
C PRO A 37 -44.61 7.34 -12.71
N ARG A 38 -45.14 7.86 -11.60
CA ARG A 38 -44.97 9.26 -11.19
C ARG A 38 -43.48 9.54 -11.05
N SER A 39 -42.99 10.52 -11.82
CA SER A 39 -41.66 11.09 -11.66
C SER A 39 -41.57 11.77 -10.29
N VAL A 40 -40.97 11.08 -9.32
CA VAL A 40 -40.54 11.71 -8.07
C VAL A 40 -39.38 12.62 -8.43
N THR A 41 -39.63 13.93 -8.41
CA THR A 41 -38.65 14.96 -8.76
C THR A 41 -37.49 14.96 -7.76
N SER A 42 -36.29 15.06 -8.32
CA SER A 42 -34.98 14.74 -7.77
C SER A 42 -34.34 15.89 -6.98
N ASP A 43 -35.07 16.54 -6.08
CA ASP A 43 -34.61 17.79 -5.44
C ASP A 43 -33.71 17.59 -4.20
N LEU A 44 -33.24 16.36 -3.92
CA LEU A 44 -32.31 16.07 -2.80
C LEU A 44 -30.92 15.58 -3.23
N ALA A 45 -30.57 15.71 -4.51
CA ALA A 45 -29.23 15.42 -5.00
C ALA A 45 -28.25 16.59 -4.69
N GLY A 46 -28.10 16.93 -3.41
CA GLY A 46 -27.03 17.85 -2.99
C GLY A 46 -25.68 17.28 -3.43
N GLU A 47 -24.91 18.05 -4.19
CA GLU A 47 -23.55 17.68 -4.59
C GLU A 47 -22.76 17.30 -3.34
N ARG A 48 -22.38 16.03 -3.23
CA ARG A 48 -21.49 15.59 -2.16
C ARG A 48 -20.12 16.19 -2.43
N ALA A 49 -19.61 16.95 -1.45
CA ALA A 49 -18.26 17.45 -1.47
C ALA A 49 -17.27 16.30 -1.73
N ASP A 50 -16.25 16.57 -2.55
CA ASP A 50 -15.18 15.63 -2.87
C ASP A 50 -14.53 15.13 -1.56
N ILE A 51 -14.15 13.85 -1.52
CA ILE A 51 -13.51 13.26 -0.33
C ILE A 51 -12.21 13.98 0.03
N GLU A 52 -11.50 14.53 -0.95
CA GLU A 52 -10.28 15.28 -0.74
C GLU A 52 -10.54 16.63 -0.06
N ASP A 53 -11.64 17.29 -0.42
CA ASP A 53 -12.05 18.56 0.21
C ASP A 53 -12.47 18.32 1.66
N GLN A 54 -13.18 17.22 1.92
CA GLN A 54 -13.52 16.80 3.28
C GLN A 54 -12.26 16.48 4.09
N ALA A 55 -11.32 15.74 3.52
CA ALA A 55 -10.07 15.44 4.18
C ALA A 55 -9.22 16.72 4.39
N ALA A 56 -9.24 17.69 3.49
CA ALA A 56 -8.50 18.95 3.68
C ALA A 56 -9.01 19.76 4.89
N SER A 57 -10.25 19.55 5.32
CA SER A 57 -10.87 20.24 6.47
C SER A 57 -10.93 19.40 7.75
N ASP A 58 -10.42 18.17 7.74
CA ASP A 58 -10.45 17.28 8.91
C ASP A 58 -9.46 17.76 9.99
N PRO A 59 -9.92 18.04 11.23
CA PRO A 59 -9.05 18.39 12.34
C PRO A 59 -7.95 17.35 12.62
N PHE A 60 -8.17 16.09 12.25
CA PHE A 60 -7.19 15.02 12.38
C PHE A 60 -5.94 15.24 11.52
N PHE A 61 -6.04 16.02 10.45
CA PHE A 61 -4.92 16.33 9.55
C PHE A 61 -4.32 17.72 9.74
N LEU A 62 -4.67 18.42 10.83
CA LEU A 62 -4.03 19.70 11.14
C LEU A 62 -2.50 19.52 11.22
N PRO A 63 -1.70 20.46 10.66
CA PRO A 63 -0.24 20.36 10.67
C PRO A 63 0.36 20.18 12.07
N GLU A 64 -0.26 20.77 13.09
CA GLU A 64 0.14 20.60 14.49
C GLU A 64 -0.02 19.15 14.95
N LYS A 65 -1.16 18.52 14.65
CA LYS A 65 -1.42 17.11 14.98
C LYS A 65 -0.52 16.17 14.20
N GLN A 66 -0.19 16.49 12.95
CA GLN A 66 0.78 15.72 12.18
C GLN A 66 2.16 15.76 12.84
N ARG A 67 2.62 16.96 13.24
CA ARG A 67 3.90 17.12 13.93
C ARG A 67 3.94 16.36 15.26
N ASP A 68 2.90 16.47 16.08
CA ASP A 68 2.80 15.74 17.36
C ASP A 68 2.92 14.23 17.13
N ARG A 69 2.21 13.68 16.14
CA ARG A 69 2.29 12.25 15.80
C ARG A 69 3.67 11.84 15.29
N ARG A 70 4.31 12.66 14.46
CA ARG A 70 5.67 12.40 13.98
C ARG A 70 6.67 12.38 15.13
N GLU A 71 6.53 13.29 16.09
CA GLU A 71 7.40 13.35 17.27
C GLU A 71 7.24 12.08 18.12
N VAL A 72 6.00 11.70 18.45
CA VAL A 72 5.71 10.46 19.18
C VAL A 72 6.23 9.22 18.45
N ALA A 73 6.17 9.22 17.12
CA ALA A 73 6.62 8.12 16.28
C ALA A 73 8.12 8.13 15.94
N GLY A 74 8.91 9.07 16.50
CA GLY A 74 10.35 9.19 16.24
C GLY A 74 10.72 9.71 14.84
N LEU A 75 9.75 10.21 14.06
CA LEU A 75 9.95 10.70 12.69
C LEU A 75 10.43 12.15 12.61
N SER A 76 10.57 12.82 13.76
CA SER A 76 11.08 14.20 13.86
C SER A 76 12.61 14.26 14.03
N GLU A 77 13.27 13.13 14.32
CA GLU A 77 14.72 13.05 14.44
C GLU A 77 15.41 13.31 13.08
N SER A 78 16.68 13.74 13.11
CA SER A 78 17.38 14.23 11.91
C SER A 78 17.43 13.19 10.78
N GLN A 79 17.82 11.95 11.09
CA GLN A 79 17.97 10.89 10.10
C GLN A 79 16.62 10.38 9.56
N PRO A 80 15.62 10.01 10.39
CA PRO A 80 14.28 9.63 9.91
C PRO A 80 13.56 10.76 9.15
N SER A 81 13.66 12.00 9.62
CA SER A 81 13.05 13.15 8.96
C SER A 81 13.67 13.41 7.59
N THR A 82 15.00 13.25 7.47
CA THR A 82 15.71 13.35 6.19
C THR A 82 15.24 12.27 5.22
N PHE A 83 15.20 11.00 5.66
CA PHE A 83 14.72 9.90 4.84
C PHE A 83 13.26 10.10 4.40
N ALA A 84 12.38 10.48 5.34
CA ALA A 84 10.98 10.72 5.04
C ALA A 84 10.79 11.85 4.02
N SER A 85 11.59 12.92 4.14
CA SER A 85 11.53 14.06 3.22
C SER A 85 12.12 13.75 1.84
N SER A 86 13.12 12.87 1.79
CA SER A 86 13.79 12.41 0.56
C SER A 86 13.04 11.31 -0.18
N CYS A 87 11.91 10.85 0.32
CA CYS A 87 11.08 9.85 -0.32
C CYS A 87 9.72 10.43 -0.73
N GLU A 88 9.08 9.75 -1.67
CA GLU A 88 7.66 9.91 -1.97
C GLU A 88 6.88 8.71 -1.42
N PHE A 89 5.88 8.97 -0.58
CA PHE A 89 5.04 7.91 -0.02
C PHE A 89 3.77 7.76 -0.83
N VAL A 90 3.50 6.53 -1.30
CA VAL A 90 2.43 6.23 -2.25
C VAL A 90 1.56 5.10 -1.70
N SER A 91 0.26 5.34 -1.56
CA SER A 91 -0.70 4.26 -1.28
C SER A 91 -0.93 3.40 -2.52
N LEU A 92 -0.97 2.07 -2.34
CA LEU A 92 -1.45 1.10 -3.32
C LEU A 92 -2.87 0.61 -3.02
N GLY A 93 -3.59 1.32 -2.14
CA GLY A 93 -5.03 1.16 -1.93
C GLY A 93 -5.43 -0.07 -1.12
N ASN A 94 -6.47 -0.75 -1.61
CA ASN A 94 -7.39 -1.67 -0.93
C ASN A 94 -8.20 -1.05 0.21
N PHE A 95 -7.57 -0.25 1.05
CA PHE A 95 -8.26 0.38 2.15
C PHE A 95 -7.87 1.85 2.30
N CYS A 96 -8.87 2.72 2.47
CA CYS A 96 -8.67 4.15 2.64
C CYS A 96 -7.83 4.51 3.88
N GLY A 97 -7.75 3.62 4.86
CA GLY A 97 -6.89 3.76 6.04
C GLY A 97 -5.42 4.00 5.71
N VAL A 98 -4.91 3.50 4.57
CA VAL A 98 -3.52 3.73 4.16
C VAL A 98 -3.27 5.20 3.83
N ALA A 99 -4.09 5.77 2.93
CA ALA A 99 -3.98 7.18 2.54
C ALA A 99 -4.22 8.09 3.76
N HIS A 100 -5.18 7.73 4.61
CA HIS A 100 -5.46 8.43 5.87
C HIS A 100 -4.25 8.40 6.83
N ALA A 101 -3.59 7.25 6.99
CA ALA A 101 -2.39 7.11 7.83
C ALA A 101 -1.23 7.96 7.31
N LEU A 102 -0.93 7.89 6.01
CA LEU A 102 0.12 8.70 5.39
C LEU A 102 -0.14 10.20 5.56
N ARG A 103 -1.39 10.65 5.38
CA ARG A 103 -1.78 12.04 5.61
C ARG A 103 -1.72 12.43 7.08
N SER A 104 -2.07 11.53 8.00
CA SER A 104 -2.02 11.79 9.44
C SER A 104 -0.61 11.97 9.99
N LEU A 105 0.39 11.40 9.32
CA LEU A 105 1.82 11.57 9.61
C LEU A 105 2.47 12.72 8.81
N GLY A 106 1.71 13.40 7.94
CA GLY A 106 2.28 14.41 7.04
C GLY A 106 3.31 13.84 6.05
N LEU A 107 3.19 12.56 5.70
CA LEU A 107 4.04 11.87 4.72
C LEU A 107 3.46 11.93 3.30
N ALA A 108 2.14 12.00 3.18
CA ALA A 108 1.46 12.19 1.89
C ALA A 108 1.59 13.63 1.39
N LYS A 109 2.44 13.86 0.37
CA LYS A 109 2.58 15.16 -0.31
C LYS A 109 1.51 15.36 -1.38
N TYR A 110 1.06 14.27 -1.98
CA TYR A 110 0.16 14.25 -3.12
C TYR A 110 -0.86 13.11 -3.01
N ALA A 111 -1.97 13.22 -3.74
CA ALA A 111 -2.90 12.11 -3.93
C ALA A 111 -2.43 11.19 -5.08
N TYR A 112 -2.75 9.91 -4.99
CA TYR A 112 -2.33 8.87 -5.94
C TYR A 112 -3.50 8.04 -6.47
N PRO A 113 -3.30 7.25 -7.54
CA PRO A 113 -4.40 6.55 -8.19
C PRO A 113 -5.19 5.62 -7.28
N PHE A 114 -4.53 4.97 -6.31
CA PHE A 114 -5.18 4.00 -5.43
C PHE A 114 -5.60 4.57 -4.07
N ASP A 115 -5.43 5.87 -3.84
CA ASP A 115 -6.00 6.52 -2.66
C ASP A 115 -7.52 6.35 -2.71
N TRP A 116 -8.10 5.90 -1.60
CA TRP A 116 -9.55 5.76 -1.43
C TRP A 116 -10.22 4.70 -2.35
N ASN A 117 -9.47 3.76 -2.93
CA ASN A 117 -10.03 2.69 -3.75
C ASN A 117 -9.92 1.31 -3.08
N ARG A 118 -10.90 0.44 -3.34
CA ARG A 118 -10.72 -1.00 -3.13
C ARG A 118 -9.93 -1.55 -4.31
N SER A 119 -8.94 -2.37 -4.04
CA SER A 119 -8.08 -2.92 -5.09
C SER A 119 -7.53 -4.27 -4.68
N PRO A 120 -7.64 -5.32 -5.51
CA PRO A 120 -6.89 -6.55 -5.29
C PRO A 120 -5.46 -6.35 -5.82
N LEU A 121 -4.49 -7.04 -5.22
CA LEU A 121 -3.07 -6.81 -5.52
C LEU A 121 -2.69 -7.23 -6.95
N ASP A 122 -3.27 -8.32 -7.46
CA ASP A 122 -3.11 -8.74 -8.85
C ASP A 122 -3.67 -7.69 -9.84
N GLY A 123 -4.79 -7.05 -9.50
CA GLY A 123 -5.35 -5.90 -10.20
C GLY A 123 -4.40 -4.71 -10.26
N VAL A 124 -3.77 -4.37 -9.13
CA VAL A 124 -2.74 -3.32 -9.06
C VAL A 124 -1.56 -3.66 -9.98
N ILE A 125 -1.06 -4.91 -9.91
CA ILE A 125 0.04 -5.39 -10.75
C ILE A 125 -0.33 -5.29 -12.23
N ARG A 126 -1.54 -5.71 -12.60
CA ARG A 126 -2.05 -5.60 -13.98
C ARG A 126 -2.05 -4.15 -14.44
N LEU A 127 -2.62 -3.24 -13.66
CA LEU A 127 -2.70 -1.82 -14.03
C LEU A 127 -1.32 -1.21 -14.26
N ILE A 128 -0.35 -1.50 -13.38
CA ILE A 128 1.03 -1.01 -13.54
C ILE A 128 1.64 -1.53 -14.85
N LYS A 129 1.46 -2.82 -15.15
CA LYS A 129 1.97 -3.46 -16.38
C LYS A 129 1.29 -2.97 -17.65
N THR A 130 0.04 -2.50 -17.56
CA THR A 130 -0.75 -2.03 -18.71
C THR A 130 -0.90 -0.51 -18.74
N ASP A 131 0.00 0.24 -18.09
CA ASP A 131 -0.02 1.72 -18.03
C ASP A 131 -1.41 2.28 -17.68
N PHE A 132 -2.11 1.62 -16.73
CA PHE A 132 -3.44 1.97 -16.25
C PHE A 132 -4.54 2.05 -17.34
N THR A 133 -4.37 1.38 -18.49
CA THR A 133 -5.31 1.44 -19.64
C THR A 133 -6.79 1.26 -19.25
N ASP A 134 -7.11 0.30 -18.38
CA ASP A 134 -8.49 -0.02 -17.96
C ASP A 134 -8.90 0.59 -16.61
N PHE A 135 -8.13 1.54 -16.05
CA PHE A 135 -8.29 1.97 -14.67
C PHE A 135 -9.69 2.50 -14.34
N LEU A 136 -10.26 3.30 -15.24
CA LEU A 136 -11.57 3.94 -15.08
C LEU A 136 -12.73 3.12 -15.69
N SER A 137 -12.48 1.86 -16.07
CA SER A 137 -13.54 0.93 -16.47
C SER A 137 -14.49 0.65 -15.29
N HIS A 138 -15.77 0.42 -15.56
CA HIS A 138 -16.73 -0.10 -14.58
C HIS A 138 -17.92 -0.72 -15.32
N SER A 139 -18.54 -1.72 -14.70
CA SER A 139 -19.75 -2.37 -15.20
C SER A 139 -20.89 -2.38 -14.18
N ILE A 140 -20.57 -2.07 -12.91
CA ILE A 140 -21.52 -2.01 -11.81
C ILE A 140 -21.58 -0.58 -11.30
N PHE A 141 -22.79 -0.05 -11.12
CA PHE A 141 -23.04 1.21 -10.42
C PHE A 141 -24.10 0.98 -9.33
N ARG A 142 -23.82 1.38 -8.10
CA ARG A 142 -24.79 1.35 -6.98
C ARG A 142 -24.65 2.61 -6.13
N ASP A 143 -25.74 3.34 -5.91
CA ASP A 143 -25.77 4.37 -4.87
C ASP A 143 -25.97 3.70 -3.51
N ALA A 144 -24.91 3.63 -2.71
CA ALA A 144 -24.92 3.00 -1.39
C ALA A 144 -25.34 4.01 -0.30
N GLY A 145 -26.02 5.09 -0.67
CA GLY A 145 -26.51 6.10 0.25
C GLY A 145 -25.34 6.71 1.02
N ARG A 146 -25.40 6.68 2.35
CA ARG A 146 -24.32 7.25 3.20
C ARG A 146 -22.98 6.57 3.02
N LYS A 147 -22.91 5.38 2.39
CA LYS A 147 -21.67 4.64 2.08
C LYS A 147 -21.04 5.05 0.75
N GLY A 148 -21.59 6.04 0.05
CA GLY A 148 -20.99 6.57 -1.18
C GLY A 148 -21.62 6.01 -2.44
N ARG A 149 -20.96 6.20 -3.58
CA ARG A 149 -21.36 5.63 -4.86
C ARG A 149 -20.34 4.58 -5.23
N LEU A 150 -20.79 3.35 -5.40
CA LEU A 150 -19.97 2.26 -5.89
C LEU A 150 -19.92 2.34 -7.42
N PHE A 151 -18.71 2.43 -7.94
CA PHE A 151 -18.39 2.08 -9.33
C PHE A 151 -17.49 0.84 -9.30
N GLY A 152 -18.11 -0.32 -9.55
CA GLY A 152 -17.51 -1.64 -9.39
C GLY A 152 -17.44 -2.43 -10.69
N GLY A 153 -17.03 -3.69 -10.58
CA GLY A 153 -16.88 -4.58 -11.74
C GLY A 153 -15.91 -4.01 -12.78
N THR A 154 -14.82 -3.39 -12.30
CA THR A 154 -13.76 -2.87 -13.16
C THR A 154 -12.97 -4.02 -13.78
N HIS A 155 -12.35 -3.83 -14.95
CA HIS A 155 -11.59 -4.90 -15.62
C HIS A 155 -10.39 -5.40 -14.79
N TRP A 156 -9.94 -4.61 -13.83
CA TRP A 156 -8.83 -4.91 -12.93
C TRP A 156 -9.28 -5.43 -11.56
N GLY A 157 -10.59 -5.63 -11.35
CA GLY A 157 -11.14 -6.30 -10.15
C GLY A 157 -11.32 -5.43 -8.90
N GLY A 158 -11.00 -4.13 -8.97
CA GLY A 158 -11.27 -3.21 -7.86
C GLY A 158 -12.53 -2.37 -8.04
N SER A 159 -12.68 -1.36 -7.20
CA SER A 159 -13.84 -0.46 -7.22
C SER A 159 -13.56 0.91 -6.61
N PHE A 160 -14.39 1.88 -7.02
CA PHE A 160 -14.38 3.26 -6.51
C PHE A 160 -15.61 3.49 -5.62
N TRP A 161 -15.39 3.99 -4.40
CA TRP A 161 -16.45 4.28 -3.43
C TRP A 161 -16.61 5.77 -3.12
N HIS A 162 -15.51 6.51 -3.31
CA HIS A 162 -15.37 7.91 -2.91
C HIS A 162 -15.30 8.88 -4.08
N HIS A 163 -15.28 8.37 -5.32
CA HIS A 163 -15.09 9.15 -6.54
C HIS A 163 -16.22 8.88 -7.52
N ASP A 164 -16.78 9.94 -8.10
CA ASP A 164 -17.67 9.82 -9.24
C ASP A 164 -16.86 9.77 -10.53
N ILE A 165 -16.49 8.57 -10.96
CA ILE A 165 -15.64 8.37 -12.14
C ILE A 165 -16.37 8.68 -13.47
N THR A 166 -17.65 9.05 -13.44
CA THR A 166 -18.34 9.58 -14.62
C THR A 166 -18.03 11.07 -14.84
N SER A 167 -17.68 11.79 -13.77
CA SER A 167 -17.30 13.20 -13.81
C SER A 167 -15.99 13.43 -14.56
N GLN A 168 -16.00 14.37 -15.50
CA GLN A 168 -14.80 14.71 -16.27
C GLN A 168 -13.66 15.23 -15.37
N LYS A 169 -13.98 16.04 -14.36
CA LYS A 169 -13.00 16.53 -13.37
C LYS A 169 -12.28 15.36 -12.69
N VAL A 170 -13.03 14.37 -12.21
CA VAL A 170 -12.48 13.19 -11.53
C VAL A 170 -11.60 12.36 -12.48
N LYS A 171 -12.00 12.19 -13.74
CA LYS A 171 -11.18 11.51 -14.77
C LYS A 171 -9.86 12.25 -15.01
N ASP A 172 -9.89 13.58 -15.09
CA ASP A 172 -8.71 14.41 -15.27
C ASP A 172 -7.78 14.35 -14.05
N ASP A 173 -8.35 14.37 -12.85
CA ASP A 173 -7.62 14.18 -11.60
C ASP A 173 -6.92 12.81 -11.55
N PHE A 174 -7.61 11.72 -11.91
CA PHE A 174 -6.98 10.40 -11.97
C PHE A 174 -5.89 10.31 -13.03
N ARG A 175 -6.09 10.91 -14.22
CA ARG A 175 -5.02 10.98 -15.23
C ARG A 175 -3.78 11.65 -14.67
N ARG A 176 -3.94 12.81 -14.02
CA ARG A 176 -2.83 13.52 -13.36
C ARG A 176 -2.17 12.67 -12.27
N ARG A 177 -2.95 11.98 -11.43
CA ARG A 177 -2.42 11.08 -10.37
C ARG A 177 -1.60 9.92 -10.98
N ILE A 178 -2.03 9.37 -12.11
CA ILE A 178 -1.31 8.30 -12.84
C ILE A 178 -0.01 8.83 -13.44
N GLU A 179 -0.05 10.00 -14.08
CA GLU A 179 1.15 10.63 -14.64
C GLU A 179 2.19 10.96 -13.54
N ARG A 180 1.73 11.44 -12.37
CA ARG A 180 2.58 11.60 -11.18
C ARG A 180 3.12 10.26 -10.67
N PHE A 181 2.29 9.22 -10.66
CA PHE A 181 2.72 7.87 -10.29
C PHE A 181 3.89 7.40 -11.16
N TYR A 182 3.93 7.70 -12.46
CA TYR A 182 5.08 7.38 -13.33
C TYR A 182 6.23 8.39 -13.29
N GLY A 183 6.08 9.44 -12.49
CA GLY A 183 7.08 10.49 -12.35
C GLY A 183 7.13 11.46 -13.52
N ARG A 184 6.02 11.61 -14.26
CA ARG A 184 5.91 12.47 -15.45
C ARG A 184 5.37 13.88 -15.12
N LEU A 185 5.11 14.17 -13.83
CA LEU A 185 4.58 15.45 -13.34
C LEU A 185 5.33 15.94 -12.08
N GLU A 186 4.64 16.15 -10.95
CA GLU A 186 5.19 16.86 -9.78
C GLU A 186 6.32 16.11 -9.08
N VAL A 187 6.39 14.79 -9.29
CA VAL A 187 7.40 13.91 -8.69
C VAL A 187 8.30 13.41 -9.82
N PRO A 188 9.63 13.57 -9.75
CA PRO A 188 10.54 13.03 -10.77
C PRO A 188 10.53 11.49 -10.82
N PRO A 189 10.90 10.88 -11.97
CA PRO A 189 10.95 9.42 -12.11
C PRO A 189 12.10 8.78 -11.32
N SER A 190 13.10 9.56 -10.92
CA SER A 190 14.23 9.12 -10.09
C SER A 190 13.99 9.29 -8.58
N GLN A 191 12.87 9.89 -8.18
CA GLN A 191 12.55 10.09 -6.76
C GLN A 191 12.37 8.73 -6.07
N PRO A 192 13.10 8.43 -4.97
CA PRO A 192 12.85 7.24 -4.15
C PRO A 192 11.40 7.16 -3.67
N ARG A 193 10.82 5.97 -3.72
CA ARG A 193 9.39 5.75 -3.43
C ARG A 193 9.20 4.67 -2.37
N VAL A 194 8.37 5.00 -1.40
CA VAL A 194 7.86 4.07 -0.39
C VAL A 194 6.40 3.78 -0.72
N PHE A 195 6.13 2.56 -1.15
CA PHE A 195 4.76 2.10 -1.41
C PHE A 195 4.19 1.45 -0.15
N VAL A 196 2.95 1.80 0.20
CA VAL A 196 2.23 1.20 1.32
C VAL A 196 0.94 0.58 0.83
N ARG A 197 0.67 -0.66 1.26
CA ARG A 197 -0.43 -1.49 0.76
C ARG A 197 -1.12 -2.15 1.95
N ALA A 198 -2.44 -2.03 2.07
CA ALA A 198 -3.22 -2.92 2.91
C ALA A 198 -3.52 -4.21 2.12
N ALA A 199 -3.12 -5.37 2.63
CA ALA A 199 -3.43 -6.64 2.01
C ALA A 199 -4.95 -6.87 2.04
N ASN A 200 -5.53 -7.32 0.91
CA ASN A 200 -6.93 -7.72 0.90
C ASN A 200 -7.13 -9.09 1.54
N THR A 201 -6.23 -10.02 1.29
CA THR A 201 -6.24 -11.36 1.89
C THR A 201 -4.81 -11.77 2.25
N THR A 202 -4.65 -12.80 3.08
CA THR A 202 -3.32 -13.35 3.41
C THR A 202 -2.64 -13.98 2.18
N GLU A 203 -3.40 -14.43 1.18
CA GLU A 203 -2.89 -14.99 -0.08
C GLU A 203 -2.20 -13.94 -0.95
N GLU A 204 -2.51 -12.63 -0.78
CA GLU A 204 -1.83 -11.57 -1.52
C GLU A 204 -0.31 -11.54 -1.26
N LEU A 205 0.16 -12.12 -0.15
CA LEU A 205 1.59 -12.23 0.14
C LEU A 205 2.37 -12.94 -0.99
N ASP A 206 1.75 -13.89 -1.69
CA ASP A 206 2.37 -14.62 -2.80
C ASP A 206 2.64 -13.73 -4.03
N HIS A 207 1.98 -12.58 -4.12
CA HIS A 207 2.09 -11.65 -5.24
C HIS A 207 3.09 -10.50 -4.99
N VAL A 208 3.68 -10.41 -3.79
CA VAL A 208 4.55 -9.28 -3.40
C VAL A 208 5.80 -9.18 -4.27
N ALA A 209 6.44 -10.31 -4.59
CA ALA A 209 7.58 -10.33 -5.52
C ALA A 209 7.19 -9.85 -6.93
N SER A 210 5.99 -10.23 -7.39
CA SER A 210 5.46 -9.78 -8.69
C SER A 210 5.14 -8.29 -8.70
N LEU A 211 4.62 -7.76 -7.59
CA LEU A 211 4.42 -6.32 -7.39
C LEU A 211 5.75 -5.56 -7.45
N MET A 212 6.76 -6.01 -6.68
CA MET A 212 8.09 -5.40 -6.69
C MET A 212 8.70 -5.39 -8.11
N SER A 213 8.57 -6.50 -8.84
CA SER A 213 9.02 -6.58 -10.23
C SER A 213 8.27 -5.60 -11.13
N ALA A 214 6.94 -5.51 -11.04
CA ALA A 214 6.16 -4.60 -11.87
C ALA A 214 6.53 -3.13 -11.60
N LEU A 215 6.66 -2.75 -10.32
CA LEU A 215 7.06 -1.41 -9.91
C LEU A 215 8.47 -1.06 -10.42
N ARG A 216 9.46 -1.95 -10.24
CA ARG A 216 10.83 -1.72 -10.72
C ARG A 216 10.92 -1.62 -12.24
N SER A 217 10.13 -2.42 -12.97
CA SER A 217 10.07 -2.32 -14.44
C SER A 217 9.44 -1.01 -14.89
N SER A 218 8.41 -0.53 -14.20
CA SER A 218 7.70 0.71 -14.51
C SER A 218 8.42 1.99 -14.05
N LEU A 219 9.28 1.88 -13.03
CA LEU A 219 10.00 2.99 -12.41
C LEU A 219 11.50 2.63 -12.28
N PRO A 220 12.20 2.39 -13.41
CA PRO A 220 13.56 1.82 -13.39
C PRO A 220 14.62 2.73 -12.76
N HIS A 221 14.33 4.01 -12.59
CA HIS A 221 15.24 5.00 -12.02
C HIS A 221 14.96 5.31 -10.55
N ALA A 222 13.85 4.81 -9.99
CA ALA A 222 13.50 5.03 -8.59
C ALA A 222 14.04 3.91 -7.72
N GLU A 223 14.55 4.25 -6.54
CA GLU A 223 14.66 3.28 -5.45
C GLU A 223 13.27 2.98 -4.91
N ILE A 224 12.95 1.70 -4.72
CA ILE A 224 11.60 1.24 -4.37
C ILE A 224 11.65 0.45 -3.08
N LYS A 225 10.83 0.87 -2.10
CA LYS A 225 10.56 0.14 -0.86
C LYS A 225 9.06 -0.11 -0.73
N ILE A 226 8.69 -1.23 -0.11
CA ILE A 226 7.29 -1.62 0.05
C ILE A 226 7.00 -1.98 1.51
N LEU A 227 5.89 -1.48 2.04
CA LEU A 227 5.29 -1.93 3.29
C LEU A 227 3.93 -2.58 3.00
N ILE A 228 3.79 -3.86 3.35
CA ILE A 228 2.50 -4.58 3.30
C ILE A 228 1.91 -4.62 4.70
N LEU A 229 0.69 -4.09 4.87
CA LEU A 229 -0.07 -4.11 6.12
C LEU A 229 -1.04 -5.30 6.09
N ILE A 230 -0.96 -6.15 7.11
CA ILE A 230 -1.68 -7.41 7.21
C ILE A 230 -2.63 -7.29 8.41
N ASP A 231 -3.93 -7.19 8.17
CA ASP A 231 -4.95 -7.02 9.21
C ASP A 231 -5.33 -8.33 9.91
N LEU A 232 -6.06 -8.21 11.02
CA LEU A 232 -6.56 -9.34 11.82
C LEU A 232 -5.48 -10.28 12.33
N GLN A 233 -4.37 -9.72 12.79
CA GLN A 233 -3.27 -10.51 13.34
C GLN A 233 -3.39 -10.61 14.86
N SER A 234 -2.89 -11.68 15.48
CA SER A 234 -2.92 -11.82 16.94
C SER A 234 -1.88 -10.94 17.66
N LYS A 235 -0.98 -10.31 16.90
CA LYS A 235 0.13 -9.51 17.40
C LYS A 235 0.41 -8.34 16.46
N THR A 236 0.68 -7.16 17.02
CA THR A 236 1.27 -6.04 16.26
C THR A 236 2.78 -6.21 16.21
N GLU A 237 3.35 -6.30 15.02
CA GLU A 237 4.80 -6.30 14.80
C GLU A 237 5.14 -5.97 13.34
N VAL A 238 6.39 -5.58 13.08
CA VAL A 238 6.93 -5.48 11.73
C VAL A 238 7.87 -6.67 11.50
N VAL A 239 7.67 -7.34 10.39
CA VAL A 239 8.42 -8.54 9.99
C VAL A 239 9.22 -8.25 8.72
N ARG A 240 10.42 -8.83 8.64
CA ARG A 240 11.26 -8.85 7.43
C ARG A 240 11.56 -10.29 7.04
N VAL A 241 11.60 -10.54 5.74
CA VAL A 241 12.08 -11.81 5.19
C VAL A 241 13.57 -11.67 4.86
N ALA A 242 14.40 -12.56 5.39
CA ALA A 242 15.87 -12.54 5.23
C ALA A 242 16.36 -12.94 3.83
N ASP A 243 15.44 -13.17 2.88
CA ASP A 243 15.82 -13.51 1.52
C ASP A 243 16.27 -12.28 0.72
N GLY A 244 17.13 -12.50 -0.27
CA GLY A 244 17.63 -11.41 -1.11
C GLY A 244 16.55 -10.78 -2.01
N VAL A 245 15.38 -11.43 -2.15
CA VAL A 245 14.29 -11.01 -3.04
C VAL A 245 13.46 -9.89 -2.39
N HIS A 246 13.21 -10.00 -1.09
CA HIS A 246 12.34 -9.15 -0.30
C HIS A 246 13.09 -8.17 0.62
N LYS A 247 14.40 -7.96 0.40
CA LYS A 247 15.22 -7.05 1.22
C LYS A 247 14.68 -5.61 1.36
N ASP A 248 13.91 -5.15 0.37
CA ASP A 248 13.29 -3.82 0.33
C ASP A 248 11.79 -3.86 0.70
N VAL A 249 11.34 -4.94 1.32
CA VAL A 249 9.95 -5.18 1.73
C VAL A 249 9.88 -5.42 3.22
N LEU A 250 8.94 -4.73 3.87
CA LEU A 250 8.54 -4.98 5.26
C LEU A 250 7.07 -5.36 5.33
N PHE A 251 6.71 -6.12 6.36
CA PHE A 251 5.35 -6.61 6.57
C PHE A 251 4.87 -6.18 7.96
N GLY A 252 3.93 -5.23 8.02
CA GLY A 252 3.32 -4.79 9.26
C GLY A 252 2.12 -5.67 9.59
N ARG A 253 2.22 -6.51 10.63
CA ARG A 253 1.10 -7.26 11.19
C ARG A 253 0.31 -6.33 12.10
N ILE A 254 -0.99 -6.18 11.84
CA ILE A 254 -1.88 -5.25 12.52
C ILE A 254 -2.85 -6.03 13.41
N HIS A 255 -2.85 -5.71 14.70
CA HIS A 255 -3.59 -6.47 15.69
C HIS A 255 -5.12 -6.41 15.48
N GLU A 256 -5.77 -7.56 15.69
CA GLU A 256 -7.21 -7.74 15.46
C GLU A 256 -8.11 -6.89 16.36
N SER A 257 -7.57 -6.32 17.45
CA SER A 257 -8.35 -5.46 18.37
C SER A 257 -8.97 -4.25 17.67
N LEU A 258 -8.45 -3.84 16.52
CA LEU A 258 -9.10 -2.81 15.68
C LEU A 258 -10.51 -3.22 15.22
N PHE A 259 -10.75 -4.52 15.12
CA PHE A 259 -11.99 -5.13 14.65
C PHE A 259 -12.76 -5.84 15.76
N ALA A 260 -12.29 -5.76 17.02
CA ALA A 260 -12.97 -6.32 18.17
C ALA A 260 -14.40 -5.79 18.30
N GLU A 261 -15.25 -6.59 18.97
CA GLU A 261 -16.67 -6.29 19.17
C GLU A 261 -17.40 -5.96 17.85
N ALA A 262 -17.10 -6.72 16.80
CA ALA A 262 -17.70 -6.55 15.48
C ALA A 262 -17.59 -5.11 14.95
N THR A 263 -16.44 -4.45 15.17
CA THR A 263 -16.13 -3.06 14.77
C THR A 263 -16.95 -1.97 15.49
N LYS A 264 -17.60 -2.27 16.62
CA LYS A 264 -18.48 -1.32 17.35
C LYS A 264 -17.78 -0.02 17.77
N HIS A 265 -16.48 -0.13 18.06
CA HIS A 265 -15.64 0.98 18.49
C HIS A 265 -14.61 1.38 17.43
N TRP A 266 -14.78 0.88 16.21
CA TRP A 266 -13.91 1.18 15.09
C TRP A 266 -14.10 2.62 14.63
N THR A 267 -12.98 3.31 14.44
CA THR A 267 -12.95 4.59 13.74
C THR A 267 -11.77 4.59 12.78
N ILE A 268 -11.86 5.38 11.72
CA ILE A 268 -10.79 5.48 10.74
C ILE A 268 -9.52 6.09 11.37
N GLU A 269 -9.65 6.94 12.39
CA GLU A 269 -8.54 7.52 13.15
C GLU A 269 -7.76 6.46 13.93
N LYS A 270 -8.45 5.55 14.64
CA LYS A 270 -7.80 4.44 15.36
C LYS A 270 -7.07 3.51 14.39
N HIS A 271 -7.71 3.19 13.27
CA HIS A 271 -7.11 2.34 12.24
C HIS A 271 -5.89 3.04 11.60
N SER A 272 -6.05 4.32 11.27
CA SER A 272 -4.99 5.19 10.76
C SER A 272 -3.81 5.30 11.72
N GLN A 273 -4.06 5.29 13.04
CA GLN A 273 -3.00 5.29 14.04
C GLN A 273 -2.21 3.97 14.00
N ALA A 274 -2.89 2.83 14.02
CA ALA A 274 -2.23 1.52 13.97
C ALA A 274 -1.41 1.33 12.67
N TYR A 275 -1.97 1.76 11.53
CA TYR A 275 -1.22 1.78 10.26
C TYR A 275 -0.04 2.77 10.33
N GLY A 276 -0.25 3.94 10.94
CA GLY A 276 0.77 4.96 11.12
C GLY A 276 1.96 4.46 11.95
N GLU A 277 1.73 3.68 13.00
CA GLU A 277 2.77 3.06 13.82
C GLU A 277 3.64 2.11 12.99
N ALA A 278 3.04 1.24 12.16
CA ALA A 278 3.78 0.35 11.27
C ALA A 278 4.56 1.12 10.19
N ILE A 279 3.95 2.17 9.60
CA ILE A 279 4.60 3.05 8.61
C ILE A 279 5.79 3.77 9.23
N ALA A 280 5.64 4.28 10.46
CA ALA A 280 6.71 4.96 11.16
C ALA A 280 7.88 4.01 11.45
N LEU A 281 7.61 2.82 11.99
CA LEU A 281 8.65 1.83 12.27
C LEU A 281 9.40 1.43 10.98
N ALA A 282 8.68 1.18 9.88
CA ALA A 282 9.30 0.93 8.58
C ALA A 282 10.20 2.09 8.11
N THR A 283 9.75 3.33 8.31
CA THR A 283 10.51 4.53 7.97
C THR A 283 11.79 4.63 8.81
N LEU A 284 11.73 4.34 10.11
CA LEU A 284 12.89 4.33 11.01
C LEU A 284 13.91 3.25 10.60
N VAL A 285 13.43 2.06 10.24
CA VAL A 285 14.24 0.94 9.74
C VAL A 285 14.99 1.36 8.48
N TRP A 286 14.28 1.86 7.47
CA TRP A 286 14.92 2.27 6.21
C TRP A 286 15.80 3.52 6.34
N ALA A 287 15.57 4.34 7.37
CA ALA A 287 16.47 5.43 7.72
C ALA A 287 17.76 4.92 8.38
N GLY A 288 17.86 3.64 8.78
CA GLY A 288 19.05 3.03 9.38
C GLY A 288 19.13 3.17 10.90
N ILE A 289 17.99 3.34 11.59
CA ILE A 289 17.96 3.46 13.05
C ILE A 289 18.11 2.08 13.70
N SER A 290 19.25 1.83 14.35
CA SER A 290 19.57 0.51 14.94
C SER A 290 18.55 0.03 15.98
N ALA A 291 17.97 0.95 16.77
CA ALA A 291 16.93 0.60 17.75
C ALA A 291 15.59 0.19 17.10
N ALA A 292 15.33 0.65 15.87
CA ALA A 292 14.17 0.23 15.09
C ALA A 292 14.43 -1.13 14.42
N GLU A 293 15.65 -1.35 13.91
CA GLU A 293 16.09 -2.65 13.37
C GLU A 293 15.91 -3.78 14.40
N SER A 294 16.25 -3.55 15.67
CA SER A 294 16.08 -4.57 16.73
C SER A 294 14.62 -4.86 17.10
N GLN A 295 13.66 -4.07 16.61
CA GLN A 295 12.23 -4.31 16.80
C GLN A 295 11.62 -5.10 15.62
N VAL A 296 12.36 -5.29 14.54
CA VAL A 296 11.89 -6.06 13.38
C VAL A 296 12.09 -7.54 13.65
N HIS A 297 11.01 -8.31 13.55
CA HIS A 297 11.07 -9.77 13.59
C HIS A 297 11.58 -10.27 12.23
N GLU A 298 12.71 -10.97 12.20
CA GLU A 298 13.23 -11.57 10.97
C GLU A 298 12.79 -13.03 10.82
N VAL A 299 12.32 -13.40 9.63
CA VAL A 299 11.99 -14.78 9.26
C VAL A 299 12.80 -15.21 8.03
N ALA A 300 13.07 -16.51 7.89
CA ALA A 300 13.98 -17.00 6.85
C ALA A 300 13.39 -16.93 5.43
N SER A 301 12.07 -17.10 5.29
CA SER A 301 11.39 -17.13 4.00
C SER A 301 10.00 -16.51 4.04
N LEU A 302 9.44 -16.20 2.87
CA LEU A 302 8.04 -15.79 2.74
C LEU A 302 7.07 -16.87 3.25
N GLN A 303 7.43 -18.14 3.14
CA GLN A 303 6.63 -19.24 3.66
C GLN A 303 6.55 -19.22 5.19
N ASP A 304 7.65 -18.87 5.86
CA ASP A 304 7.67 -18.71 7.32
C ASP A 304 6.83 -17.51 7.75
N LEU A 305 6.89 -16.40 7.00
CA LEU A 305 5.99 -15.27 7.22
C LEU A 305 4.51 -15.70 7.09
N ARG A 306 4.17 -16.47 6.07
CA ARG A 306 2.78 -16.97 5.88
C ARG A 306 2.35 -17.87 7.03
N ALA A 307 3.24 -18.72 7.53
CA ALA A 307 2.95 -19.58 8.67
C ALA A 307 2.75 -18.78 9.96
N LEU A 308 3.40 -17.62 10.07
CA LEU A 308 3.24 -16.68 11.18
C LEU A 308 1.92 -15.88 11.11
N CYS A 309 1.36 -15.69 9.91
CA CYS A 309 0.17 -14.86 9.72
C CYS A 309 -1.13 -15.64 9.93
N GLU A 310 -2.09 -15.02 10.59
CA GLU A 310 -3.45 -15.53 10.61
C GLU A 310 -4.13 -15.27 9.27
N LYS A 311 -4.84 -16.29 8.77
CA LYS A 311 -5.59 -16.20 7.51
C LYS A 311 -6.79 -15.29 7.64
N PHE A 312 -6.94 -14.34 6.72
CA PHE A 312 -8.10 -13.48 6.64
C PHE A 312 -8.47 -13.14 5.19
N ASP A 313 -9.71 -12.69 5.02
CA ASP A 313 -10.26 -12.20 3.74
C ASP A 313 -10.98 -10.86 3.97
N GLY A 314 -10.57 -9.84 3.21
CA GLY A 314 -11.10 -8.46 3.18
C GLY A 314 -12.43 -8.28 2.45
N GLY A 315 -12.96 -9.34 1.83
CA GLY A 315 -14.13 -9.33 0.97
C GLY A 315 -13.81 -8.98 -0.49
N ASP A 316 -14.83 -9.00 -1.35
CA ASP A 316 -14.66 -8.74 -2.79
C ASP A 316 -14.31 -7.26 -3.03
N THR A 317 -13.17 -7.01 -3.66
CA THR A 317 -12.74 -5.65 -3.97
C THR A 317 -13.56 -5.00 -5.08
N ALA A 318 -14.33 -5.78 -5.86
CA ALA A 318 -15.13 -5.31 -6.97
C ALA A 318 -16.45 -4.66 -6.52
N ASP A 319 -17.04 -5.09 -5.41
CA ASP A 319 -18.32 -4.54 -4.95
C ASP A 319 -18.59 -4.52 -3.43
N ASP A 320 -17.66 -5.00 -2.59
CA ASP A 320 -17.75 -4.86 -1.13
C ASP A 320 -16.93 -3.68 -0.58
N LEU A 321 -17.28 -3.25 0.63
CA LEU A 321 -16.41 -2.42 1.47
C LEU A 321 -15.41 -3.31 2.22
N PHE A 322 -14.24 -2.76 2.57
CA PHE A 322 -13.22 -3.53 3.29
C PHE A 322 -13.73 -3.95 4.66
N LYS A 323 -13.96 -5.24 4.84
CA LYS A 323 -14.47 -5.84 6.07
C LYS A 323 -13.72 -7.15 6.29
N PRO A 324 -12.48 -7.09 6.81
CA PRO A 324 -11.68 -8.27 6.98
C PRO A 324 -12.36 -9.24 7.95
N GLN A 325 -12.31 -10.52 7.61
CA GLN A 325 -12.85 -11.62 8.39
C GLN A 325 -11.80 -12.71 8.52
N ARG A 326 -11.69 -13.31 9.70
CA ARG A 326 -10.83 -14.47 9.89
C ARG A 326 -11.38 -15.62 9.08
N LEU A 327 -10.54 -16.22 8.25
CA LEU A 327 -10.87 -17.51 7.66
C LEU A 327 -10.69 -18.53 8.77
N CYS A 328 -11.80 -19.02 9.33
CA CYS A 328 -11.73 -20.10 10.31
C CYS A 328 -10.88 -21.22 9.69
N ALA A 329 -9.83 -21.62 10.40
CA ALA A 329 -9.20 -22.89 10.08
C ALA A 329 -10.34 -23.91 10.04
N PRO A 330 -10.48 -24.71 8.98
CA PRO A 330 -11.50 -25.75 8.94
C PRO A 330 -11.34 -26.46 10.26
N SER A 331 -12.38 -26.40 11.11
CA SER A 331 -12.37 -27.10 12.38
C SER A 331 -12.00 -28.50 11.97
N ARG A 332 -10.83 -28.98 12.37
CA ARG A 332 -10.56 -30.40 12.32
C ARG A 332 -11.65 -30.94 13.21
N SER A 333 -12.76 -31.37 12.59
CA SER A 333 -13.60 -32.38 13.17
C SER A 333 -12.59 -33.47 13.42
N VAL A 334 -12.12 -33.52 14.67
CA VAL A 334 -11.60 -34.74 15.23
C VAL A 334 -12.78 -35.66 14.94
N GLU A 335 -12.70 -36.41 13.84
CA GLU A 335 -13.40 -37.68 13.79
C GLU A 335 -12.91 -38.33 15.06
N GLU A 336 -13.72 -38.23 16.13
CA GLU A 336 -13.53 -39.04 17.31
C GLU A 336 -13.29 -40.42 16.71
N PRO A 337 -12.09 -40.99 16.86
CA PRO A 337 -11.85 -42.32 16.35
C PRO A 337 -13.00 -43.12 16.93
N ASN A 338 -13.85 -43.66 16.05
CA ASN A 338 -14.99 -44.47 16.44
C ASN A 338 -14.37 -45.57 17.30
N ILE A 339 -14.38 -45.37 18.62
CA ILE A 339 -14.00 -46.38 19.58
C ILE A 339 -15.15 -47.35 19.39
N LEU A 340 -14.91 -48.32 18.50
CA LEU A 340 -15.70 -49.52 18.39
C LEU A 340 -15.78 -50.06 19.81
N GLU A 341 -16.91 -49.82 20.45
CA GLU A 341 -17.34 -50.52 21.65
C GLU A 341 -17.00 -51.99 21.43
N PRO A 342 -16.22 -52.63 22.32
CA PRO A 342 -15.90 -54.05 22.20
C PRO A 342 -17.22 -54.82 22.24
N GLY A 343 -17.67 -55.21 21.05
CA GLY A 343 -18.89 -55.96 20.84
C GLY A 343 -18.85 -57.23 21.67
N THR A 344 -19.85 -57.31 22.56
CA THR A 344 -20.27 -58.54 23.23
C THR A 344 -20.44 -59.62 22.16
N GLN A 345 -19.65 -60.69 22.27
CA GLN A 345 -19.79 -61.86 21.40
C GLN A 345 -21.13 -62.55 21.66
N VAL A 346 -22.09 -62.33 20.76
CA VAL A 346 -23.25 -63.22 20.64
C VAL A 346 -22.79 -64.43 19.82
N ILE A 347 -22.67 -65.56 20.52
CA ILE A 347 -22.39 -66.88 19.95
C ILE A 347 -23.52 -67.22 18.97
N GLN A 348 -23.24 -67.19 17.67
CA GLN A 348 -24.09 -67.83 16.66
C GLN A 348 -23.62 -69.27 16.41
N PRO A 349 -24.53 -70.25 16.36
CA PRO A 349 -24.18 -71.63 16.07
C PRO A 349 -23.80 -71.79 14.59
N GLN A 350 -22.66 -72.45 14.38
CA GLN A 350 -22.12 -72.79 13.08
C GLN A 350 -23.09 -73.62 12.24
N ARG A 351 -23.27 -73.21 10.98
CA ARG A 351 -23.64 -74.13 9.89
C ARG A 351 -22.49 -74.21 8.90
N SER A 352 -21.86 -75.36 8.91
CA SER A 352 -20.87 -75.85 7.95
C SER A 352 -21.46 -75.98 6.55
N VAL A 353 -20.84 -75.36 5.55
CA VAL A 353 -20.92 -75.80 4.15
C VAL A 353 -19.50 -75.82 3.57
N LEU A 354 -19.10 -77.04 3.19
CA LEU A 354 -17.88 -77.39 2.48
C LEU A 354 -18.02 -77.11 0.97
N ARG A 355 -16.99 -76.52 0.37
CA ARG A 355 -16.44 -76.76 -0.99
C ARG A 355 -15.33 -75.72 -1.20
N GLY A 356 -14.04 -76.09 -1.25
CA GLY A 356 -13.37 -76.71 -2.40
C GLY A 356 -13.19 -75.63 -3.48
N GLY A 357 -12.03 -75.09 -3.80
CA GLY A 357 -10.64 -75.55 -3.78
C GLY A 357 -10.08 -75.24 -5.17
N SER A 358 -9.03 -74.44 -5.29
CA SER A 358 -8.02 -74.53 -6.36
C SER A 358 -6.91 -73.50 -6.14
N VAL A 359 -5.72 -73.87 -6.61
CA VAL A 359 -4.39 -73.43 -6.18
C VAL A 359 -3.67 -72.83 -7.40
N THR A 360 -2.85 -71.79 -7.15
CA THR A 360 -1.66 -71.29 -7.89
C THR A 360 -1.81 -70.58 -9.27
N PRO A 361 -0.77 -69.86 -9.78
CA PRO A 361 0.25 -69.00 -9.12
C PRO A 361 0.56 -67.67 -9.86
N LEU A 362 1.43 -66.86 -9.24
CA LEU A 362 2.41 -65.87 -9.78
C LEU A 362 2.32 -65.43 -11.26
N ALA A 363 2.26 -64.10 -11.48
CA ALA A 363 2.97 -63.44 -12.59
C ALA A 363 3.23 -61.96 -12.27
N ALA A 364 4.51 -61.58 -12.34
CA ALA A 364 4.99 -60.21 -12.34
C ALA A 364 4.68 -59.54 -13.69
N PHE A 365 4.24 -58.28 -13.68
CA PHE A 365 4.34 -57.38 -14.84
C PHE A 365 4.39 -55.91 -14.37
N LEU A 366 5.54 -55.27 -14.61
CA LEU A 366 5.62 -53.83 -14.88
C LEU A 366 4.85 -53.55 -16.18
N PRO A 367 4.31 -52.34 -16.38
CA PRO A 367 5.05 -51.45 -17.27
C PRO A 367 4.93 -49.93 -16.98
N GLN A 368 6.04 -49.27 -17.33
CA GLN A 368 6.17 -48.02 -18.08
C GLN A 368 5.41 -46.74 -17.69
N GLN A 369 6.28 -45.75 -17.47
CA GLN A 369 6.14 -44.32 -17.63
C GLN A 369 5.39 -43.87 -18.90
N SER A 370 4.52 -42.88 -18.72
CA SER A 370 4.23 -41.76 -19.64
C SER A 370 3.57 -40.68 -18.77
N GLY A 371 4.07 -39.46 -18.62
CA GLY A 371 4.59 -38.55 -19.64
C GLY A 371 3.49 -37.57 -20.04
N SER A 372 3.29 -36.50 -19.26
CA SER A 372 2.51 -35.32 -19.69
C SER A 372 3.02 -34.08 -18.95
N ALA A 373 4.04 -33.47 -19.55
CA ALA A 373 4.44 -32.10 -19.26
C ALA A 373 3.90 -31.24 -20.41
N THR A 374 2.97 -30.34 -20.11
CA THR A 374 2.50 -29.31 -21.05
C THR A 374 3.55 -28.21 -21.15
N HIS A 375 4.43 -28.33 -22.16
CA HIS A 375 5.28 -27.26 -22.64
C HIS A 375 4.46 -26.26 -23.45
N TYR A 376 4.40 -25.01 -22.99
CA TYR A 376 4.14 -23.86 -23.86
C TYR A 376 5.42 -23.55 -24.65
N ALA A 377 5.34 -23.66 -25.98
CA ALA A 377 6.37 -23.19 -26.91
C ALA A 377 5.93 -21.86 -27.57
N PRO A 378 6.88 -21.01 -27.98
CA PRO A 378 6.65 -19.61 -28.30
C PRO A 378 6.29 -19.39 -29.78
N VAL A 379 5.49 -18.36 -30.04
CA VAL A 379 5.21 -17.88 -31.40
C VAL A 379 6.28 -16.86 -31.80
N ALA A 380 7.17 -17.28 -32.69
CA ALA A 380 8.01 -16.40 -33.49
C ALA A 380 7.50 -16.43 -34.95
N ARG A 381 7.27 -15.25 -35.55
CA ARG A 381 7.22 -15.10 -37.01
C ARG A 381 7.94 -13.84 -37.44
N HIS A 382 9.07 -14.05 -38.12
CA HIS A 382 9.67 -13.13 -39.08
C HIS A 382 8.79 -13.02 -40.34
N ARG A 383 8.67 -11.81 -40.90
CA ARG A 383 8.58 -11.61 -42.35
C ARG A 383 8.96 -10.17 -42.77
N GLU A 384 10.21 -10.01 -43.15
CA GLU A 384 10.73 -9.13 -44.23
C GLU A 384 10.24 -9.72 -45.59
N LEU A 385 9.96 -9.05 -46.71
CA LEU A 385 10.38 -7.81 -47.39
C LEU A 385 9.27 -7.42 -48.40
N SER A 386 9.13 -6.13 -48.73
CA SER A 386 9.07 -5.62 -50.13
C SER A 386 8.85 -4.09 -50.15
N ARG A 387 9.78 -3.37 -50.80
CA ARG A 387 9.67 -1.96 -51.22
C ARG A 387 8.64 -1.81 -52.36
N PRO A 388 8.10 -0.60 -52.60
CA PRO A 388 8.62 0.18 -53.73
C PRO A 388 8.68 1.72 -53.54
N VAL A 389 9.70 2.29 -54.19
CA VAL A 389 9.77 3.51 -55.02
C VAL A 389 9.22 4.86 -54.53
N ARG A 390 10.11 5.86 -54.63
CA ARG A 390 9.98 7.32 -54.49
C ARG A 390 8.81 7.95 -55.27
N ALA A 391 8.16 8.94 -54.63
CA ALA A 391 7.77 10.19 -55.28
C ALA A 391 7.89 11.35 -54.28
N SER A 392 8.17 12.53 -54.81
CA SER A 392 8.79 13.70 -54.19
C SER A 392 7.82 14.83 -53.82
N SER A 393 8.14 15.53 -52.72
CA SER A 393 7.85 16.94 -52.40
C SER A 393 6.43 17.36 -51.98
N PRO A 394 6.22 18.53 -51.30
CA PRO A 394 7.15 19.36 -50.53
C PRO A 394 6.68 19.71 -49.09
N SER A 395 7.65 20.25 -48.36
CA SER A 395 7.62 20.86 -47.02
C SER A 395 6.60 21.99 -46.84
N ALA A 396 5.85 21.94 -45.73
CA ALA A 396 5.18 23.10 -45.15
C ALA A 396 5.48 23.16 -43.64
N ARG A 397 6.35 24.12 -43.27
CA ARG A 397 6.59 24.53 -41.88
C ARG A 397 5.37 25.29 -41.39
N VAL A 398 4.70 24.81 -40.36
CA VAL A 398 3.73 25.58 -39.58
C VAL A 398 4.44 26.15 -38.36
N THR A 399 4.83 27.41 -38.45
CA THR A 399 5.15 28.27 -37.30
C THR A 399 3.86 28.73 -36.65
N MET A 400 3.58 28.30 -35.41
CA MET A 400 2.56 28.93 -34.58
C MET A 400 3.12 30.25 -34.01
N ARG A 401 2.52 31.37 -34.42
CA ARG A 401 2.68 32.68 -33.80
C ARG A 401 1.68 32.83 -32.66
N CYS A 402 2.16 33.34 -31.51
CA CYS A 402 1.33 33.93 -30.47
C CYS A 402 0.54 35.09 -31.05
N ALA A 403 -0.79 35.06 -30.87
CA ALA A 403 -1.67 36.20 -31.12
C ALA A 403 -1.99 36.88 -29.80
N GLU A 404 -1.68 38.17 -29.74
CA GLU A 404 -2.15 39.13 -28.75
C GLU A 404 -3.69 39.22 -28.82
N PHE A 405 -4.36 39.19 -27.66
CA PHE A 405 -5.75 39.59 -27.54
C PHE A 405 -5.84 40.83 -26.64
N ARG A 406 -6.19 41.96 -27.25
CA ARG A 406 -6.65 43.17 -26.56
C ARG A 406 -8.18 43.17 -26.50
N GLY A 407 -8.70 43.56 -25.34
CA GLY A 407 -9.93 44.36 -25.25
C GLY A 407 -11.22 43.61 -24.95
N CYS A 408 -11.62 43.60 -23.67
CA CYS A 408 -13.03 43.82 -23.32
C CYS A 408 -13.12 44.51 -21.95
N SER A 409 -13.56 45.75 -21.99
CA SER A 409 -13.97 46.57 -20.85
C SER A 409 -15.36 46.17 -20.39
N VAL A 410 -15.54 45.90 -19.11
CA VAL A 410 -16.87 45.94 -18.46
C VAL A 410 -16.74 46.73 -17.17
N GLN A 411 -17.48 47.84 -17.14
CA GLN A 411 -17.75 48.64 -15.95
C GLN A 411 -18.73 47.89 -15.05
N SER A 412 -18.49 47.87 -13.73
CA SER A 412 -19.56 47.76 -12.76
C SER A 412 -19.25 48.57 -11.51
N ARG A 413 -20.25 49.36 -11.13
CA ARG A 413 -20.30 50.39 -10.10
C ARG A 413 -20.45 49.80 -8.68
N THR A 414 -19.79 50.50 -7.76
CA THR A 414 -20.24 50.98 -6.43
C THR A 414 -20.80 50.04 -5.34
N SER A 415 -20.17 50.22 -4.16
CA SER A 415 -20.73 50.38 -2.79
C SER A 415 -21.30 49.17 -2.05
N SER A 416 -20.63 48.73 -0.97
CA SER A 416 -20.92 49.08 0.44
C SER A 416 -20.03 48.24 1.41
N PRO A 417 -20.09 48.34 2.76
CA PRO A 417 -19.11 49.11 3.53
C PRO A 417 -18.26 48.30 4.53
N PHE A 418 -17.07 48.86 4.79
CA PHE A 418 -16.45 49.09 6.10
C PHE A 418 -16.80 48.12 7.25
N VAL A 419 -15.84 47.25 7.60
CA VAL A 419 -15.67 46.71 8.97
C VAL A 419 -14.20 46.84 9.34
N GLN A 420 -13.95 47.65 10.37
CA GLN A 420 -12.64 47.91 10.96
C GLN A 420 -12.05 46.66 11.62
N ARG A 421 -10.75 46.44 11.43
CA ARG A 421 -9.91 45.65 12.37
C ARG A 421 -8.64 46.44 12.70
N PRO A 422 -8.15 46.35 13.95
CA PRO A 422 -7.11 47.23 14.46
C PRO A 422 -5.69 46.75 14.15
N ASP A 423 -4.80 47.72 14.33
CA ASP A 423 -3.36 47.79 14.10
C ASP A 423 -2.51 46.58 14.48
N VAL A 424 -1.56 46.26 13.60
CA VAL A 424 -0.36 45.47 13.93
C VAL A 424 0.87 46.27 13.50
N HIS A 425 1.78 46.42 14.47
CA HIS A 425 2.99 47.23 14.43
C HIS A 425 3.96 46.93 13.27
N ILE A 426 4.48 48.02 12.71
CA ILE A 426 5.55 48.09 11.71
C ILE A 426 6.91 47.89 12.39
N PHE A 427 7.73 46.97 11.87
CA PHE A 427 9.20 46.94 12.08
C PHE A 427 9.92 47.37 10.79
N PRO A 428 11.03 48.11 10.87
CA PRO A 428 11.68 48.71 9.70
C PRO A 428 12.61 47.73 8.97
N ARG A 429 12.67 47.91 7.64
CA ARG A 429 13.56 47.22 6.69
C ARG A 429 14.99 47.77 6.76
N SER A 430 15.98 46.88 6.72
CA SER A 430 17.39 47.21 6.43
C SER A 430 17.72 47.01 4.93
N PRO A 431 18.71 47.74 4.38
CA PRO A 431 18.91 47.88 2.93
C PRO A 431 19.86 46.84 2.30
N LEU A 432 19.61 46.58 1.02
CA LEU A 432 20.46 45.81 0.10
C LEU A 432 21.78 46.54 -0.22
N VAL A 433 22.90 45.85 -0.07
CA VAL A 433 24.20 46.23 -0.63
C VAL A 433 24.43 45.48 -1.95
N ARG A 434 24.71 46.22 -3.00
CA ARG A 434 24.93 45.78 -4.39
C ARG A 434 26.44 45.80 -4.67
N ALA A 435 27.06 44.63 -4.88
CA ALA A 435 28.46 44.54 -5.27
C ALA A 435 28.62 44.63 -6.79
N GLN A 436 29.52 45.52 -7.23
CA GLN A 436 29.90 45.76 -8.62
C GLN A 436 31.00 44.77 -9.06
N GLN A 437 30.93 44.26 -10.29
CA GLN A 437 32.04 43.59 -10.98
C GLN A 437 32.76 44.57 -11.91
N PRO A 438 34.10 44.53 -12.05
CA PRO A 438 34.80 45.28 -13.07
C PRO A 438 35.03 44.46 -14.35
N ARG A 439 34.78 45.13 -15.49
CA ARG A 439 35.23 44.79 -16.84
C ARG A 439 36.76 44.89 -16.95
N VAL A 440 37.39 43.94 -17.63
CA VAL A 440 38.74 44.11 -18.20
C VAL A 440 38.70 43.74 -19.69
N GLN A 441 39.30 44.61 -20.49
CA GLN A 441 39.38 44.59 -21.95
C GLN A 441 40.54 43.71 -22.44
N SER A 442 40.35 43.10 -23.62
CA SER A 442 41.39 42.42 -24.41
C SER A 442 42.33 43.39 -25.10
N PRO A 443 43.55 42.94 -25.49
CA PRO A 443 43.92 43.10 -26.89
C PRO A 443 44.64 41.88 -27.52
N HIS A 444 44.63 41.87 -28.85
CA HIS A 444 45.21 40.91 -29.78
C HIS A 444 46.74 40.89 -29.83
N SER A 445 47.35 39.73 -30.14
CA SER A 445 48.11 39.48 -31.39
C SER A 445 48.90 38.15 -31.37
N ARG A 446 49.15 37.62 -32.58
CA ARG A 446 49.69 36.29 -32.95
C ARG A 446 51.21 36.16 -32.73
N THR A 447 51.72 34.93 -32.50
CA THR A 447 52.78 34.26 -33.31
C THR A 447 53.17 32.85 -32.79
N ALA A 448 53.36 31.93 -33.76
CA ALA A 448 54.27 30.77 -33.88
C ALA A 448 54.48 29.69 -32.78
N THR A 449 54.27 28.44 -33.21
CA THR A 449 54.77 27.11 -32.75
C THR A 449 56.32 26.95 -32.79
N PRO A 450 56.93 25.79 -32.42
CA PRO A 450 56.65 24.80 -31.34
C PRO A 450 57.92 24.26 -30.63
N THR A 451 57.84 23.82 -29.36
CA THR A 451 58.76 22.76 -28.86
C THR A 451 58.18 21.91 -27.73
N ARG A 452 57.96 20.63 -28.07
CA ARG A 452 58.13 19.36 -27.35
C ARG A 452 58.66 19.38 -25.89
N ILE A 453 58.04 18.58 -25.02
CA ILE A 453 58.62 17.49 -24.17
C ILE A 453 57.84 17.32 -22.83
N THR A 454 57.34 16.08 -22.62
CA THR A 454 56.99 15.35 -21.37
C THR A 454 56.06 16.02 -20.35
N GLY A 455 55.08 15.38 -19.71
CA GLY A 455 54.70 13.98 -19.53
C GLY A 455 53.77 13.99 -18.30
N THR A 456 52.61 13.35 -18.38
CA THR A 456 51.67 13.22 -17.25
C THR A 456 51.30 11.75 -17.06
N PRO A 457 51.36 11.21 -15.82
CA PRO A 457 50.98 9.83 -15.58
C PRO A 457 49.46 9.73 -15.49
N THR A 458 48.89 8.79 -16.24
CA THR A 458 47.51 8.33 -16.08
C THR A 458 47.50 7.21 -15.06
N VAL A 459 46.82 7.42 -13.92
CA VAL A 459 46.50 6.35 -12.96
C VAL A 459 45.31 5.56 -13.53
N ARG A 460 45.58 4.36 -14.05
CA ARG A 460 44.56 3.33 -14.30
C ARG A 460 44.39 2.50 -13.04
N VAL A 461 43.18 2.52 -12.47
CA VAL A 461 42.75 1.55 -11.46
C VAL A 461 42.35 0.27 -12.20
N LEU A 462 43.15 -0.78 -12.07
CA LEU A 462 42.84 -2.13 -12.49
C LEU A 462 42.10 -2.83 -11.35
N TRP A 463 40.87 -3.28 -11.61
CA TRP A 463 40.21 -4.31 -10.80
C TRP A 463 40.78 -5.68 -11.19
N PRO A 464 41.22 -6.52 -10.25
CA PRO A 464 41.64 -7.88 -10.59
C PRO A 464 40.42 -8.80 -10.77
N GLU A 465 40.47 -9.54 -11.88
CA GLU A 465 39.59 -10.65 -12.20
C GLU A 465 39.71 -11.78 -11.16
N ARG A 466 38.58 -12.46 -10.91
CA ARG A 466 38.51 -13.67 -10.08
C ARG A 466 39.04 -14.87 -10.85
N PRO A 467 39.81 -15.78 -10.22
CA PRO A 467 39.95 -17.13 -10.69
C PRO A 467 38.90 -18.04 -10.03
N SER A 468 38.23 -18.80 -10.89
CA SER A 468 37.62 -20.09 -10.60
C SER A 468 38.66 -21.08 -10.08
N ASP A 469 38.35 -21.77 -8.98
CA ASP A 469 38.38 -23.23 -8.86
C ASP A 469 38.17 -23.66 -7.40
N ALA A 470 37.17 -24.51 -7.20
CA ALA A 470 36.85 -25.14 -5.93
C ALA A 470 37.41 -26.57 -5.92
N ARG A 471 38.36 -26.83 -5.02
CA ARG A 471 38.61 -28.17 -4.46
C ARG A 471 38.90 -28.05 -2.98
N ASP A 472 38.26 -28.97 -2.25
CA ASP A 472 38.51 -29.44 -0.89
C ASP A 472 39.77 -28.93 -0.19
N LEU A 473 39.60 -28.45 1.05
CA LEU A 473 40.43 -28.85 2.19
C LEU A 473 39.74 -28.47 3.51
N ARG A 474 39.72 -29.45 4.42
CA ARG A 474 39.21 -29.36 5.79
C ARG A 474 40.23 -28.68 6.71
N HIS A 475 39.70 -28.19 7.84
CA HIS A 475 40.38 -27.82 9.09
C HIS A 475 41.35 -26.62 9.06
N HIS A 476 40.92 -25.51 9.68
CA HIS A 476 41.45 -25.02 10.97
C HIS A 476 40.79 -23.67 11.31
N SER A 477 40.03 -23.62 12.40
CA SER A 477 39.56 -22.36 13.00
C SER A 477 40.68 -21.73 13.81
N PRO A 478 41.02 -20.44 13.63
CA PRO A 478 41.79 -19.70 14.61
C PRO A 478 40.83 -19.03 15.61
N VAL A 479 41.05 -19.37 16.89
CA VAL A 479 40.50 -18.67 18.05
C VAL A 479 41.07 -17.25 18.07
N ILE A 480 40.22 -16.24 17.89
CA ILE A 480 40.57 -14.84 18.14
C ILE A 480 40.34 -14.55 19.63
N GLN A 481 41.43 -14.54 20.39
CA GLN A 481 41.45 -14.02 21.76
C GLN A 481 41.53 -12.49 21.71
N CYS A 482 40.41 -11.81 21.95
CA CYS A 482 40.40 -10.38 22.23
C CYS A 482 40.86 -10.14 23.68
N ARG A 483 42.03 -9.51 23.82
CA ARG A 483 42.60 -9.05 25.08
C ARG A 483 42.00 -7.68 25.40
N VAL A 484 41.05 -7.60 26.33
CA VAL A 484 40.55 -6.33 26.87
C VAL A 484 41.60 -5.79 27.85
N ARG A 485 42.09 -4.58 27.59
CA ARG A 485 42.91 -3.81 28.53
C ARG A 485 41.95 -3.01 29.43
N ASP A 486 42.07 -3.23 30.73
CA ASP A 486 41.47 -2.39 31.76
C ASP A 486 42.08 -0.97 31.71
N GLY A 487 41.20 0.01 31.57
CA GLY A 487 41.52 1.44 31.70
C GLY A 487 40.39 2.09 32.50
N LEU A 488 40.67 2.30 33.79
CA LEU A 488 39.85 3.07 34.72
C LEU A 488 39.63 4.49 34.18
N ASP A 489 38.38 4.94 34.12
CA ASP A 489 38.07 6.33 34.44
C ASP A 489 36.70 6.47 35.12
N ARG A 490 36.71 7.12 36.27
CA ARG A 490 35.57 7.31 37.17
C ARG A 490 34.83 8.58 36.79
N HIS A 491 33.58 8.47 36.36
CA HIS A 491 32.62 9.56 36.46
C HIS A 491 31.40 9.15 37.28
N SER A 492 31.24 9.89 38.37
CA SER A 492 30.22 9.82 39.40
C SER A 492 28.83 10.16 38.87
N VAL A 493 27.90 9.19 38.94
CA VAL A 493 26.46 9.42 38.78
C VAL A 493 25.81 9.37 40.16
N LYS A 494 25.23 10.51 40.56
CA LYS A 494 24.39 10.65 41.76
C LYS A 494 23.10 9.85 41.58
N VAL A 495 22.94 8.79 42.36
CA VAL A 495 21.67 8.08 42.54
C VAL A 495 20.89 8.77 43.65
N VAL A 496 19.72 9.32 43.33
CA VAL A 496 18.77 9.87 44.30
C VAL A 496 17.82 8.75 44.70
N HIS A 497 17.87 8.34 45.97
CA HIS A 497 16.89 7.45 46.58
C HIS A 497 15.61 8.23 46.96
N PRO A 498 14.40 7.70 46.74
CA PRO A 498 13.21 8.26 47.35
C PRO A 498 13.05 7.77 48.80
N VAL A 499 12.89 8.75 49.68
CA VAL A 499 12.64 8.62 51.12
C VAL A 499 11.23 8.08 51.36
N ARG A 500 11.13 7.05 52.22
CA ARG A 500 9.88 6.57 52.82
C ARG A 500 9.46 7.47 53.98
N GLY A 501 8.17 7.81 54.00
CA GLY A 501 7.38 7.94 55.22
C GLY A 501 6.81 9.33 55.50
N GLN A 502 5.48 9.46 55.50
CA GLN A 502 4.68 9.68 56.70
C GLN A 502 3.17 9.70 56.39
N ARG A 503 2.38 9.50 57.44
CA ARG A 503 0.98 9.04 57.48
C ARG A 503 -0.04 10.19 57.51
N SER A 504 -1.26 9.84 57.06
CA SER A 504 -2.61 10.24 57.56
C SER A 504 -3.20 11.61 57.14
N PRO A 505 -4.55 11.83 57.23
CA PRO A 505 -5.69 10.90 57.32
C PRO A 505 -6.90 11.22 56.40
N THR A 506 -7.83 10.26 56.33
CA THR A 506 -9.28 10.30 56.01
C THR A 506 -9.98 11.64 55.71
N THR A 507 -10.75 11.70 54.61
CA THR A 507 -12.08 12.34 54.60
C THR A 507 -13.00 11.80 53.49
N HIS A 508 -14.29 11.76 53.84
CA HIS A 508 -15.50 11.23 53.22
C HIS A 508 -15.70 11.35 51.69
N ILE A 509 -16.27 10.26 51.13
CA ILE A 509 -17.09 10.27 49.92
C ILE A 509 -18.55 10.48 50.32
N ARG A 510 -19.22 11.40 49.63
CA ARG A 510 -20.67 11.45 49.46
C ARG A 510 -20.95 11.55 47.97
#